data_AF-A0A914G1M3-F1
#
_entry.id   AF-A0A914G1M3-F1
#
_cell.length_a   1.000
_cell.length_b   1.000
_cell.length_c   1.000
_cell.angle_alpha   90.00
_cell.angle_beta   90.00
_cell.angle_gamma   90.00
#
_symmetry.space_group_name_H-M   'P 1'
#
loop_
_entity.id
_entity.type
_entity.pdbx_description
1 polymer ?
#
loop_
_entity_poly.entity_id
_entity_poly.type
_entity_poly.pdbx_seq_one_letter_code
_entity_poly.pdbx_strand_id
1 'polypeptide(L)'
;MGSRKRTAAAASNIDETYNDSDEDGNAADYPVLKIGSQRADQFNNTRGGNDNSMSYMRKIYGDRDFSYMKLKPDHRSRPIWISPDAHIYLEAHSPVYKHARDFLIAIAEPLCRPEFIHEYQITAYSLYAAVSIGLVTNDIIEYLERLSKTTLPDGIKEFIKLCTLSYGKVKLVLKQNRYFIECRHSEIVQKLLNDSVIQAALVDENTKATIENHADKMANMTTTLLNTAPEQTVTTEPPVDEDVVPKDIADFYTNTLLNTAPEQTVTTEPPVDEDVVPKDIADFYTNVIDNHDEDDDADALRNLQILSFEIKQEHLENVQKKCIELEYPLLAEYDFRNDEFNPNLKIDLKPTTGLRPYQEKSLRKMFGNSRARSGIIVLPCGAGKTLVGVTAATTINKRCLVLATSNVSVEQWRSQFRLWSTIQDHQIIRFTRETRDQVPTKPDPVVCISTYSMVAYTGKRTYIAEEAMRYI
;
A
#
# COMPACT_ATOMS: atom_id res chain seq x y z
N MET A 1 52.25 50.55 -32.41
CA MET A 1 53.51 50.04 -31.83
C MET A 1 53.65 50.68 -30.45
N GLY A 2 53.65 50.04 -29.29
CA GLY A 2 53.72 48.64 -28.92
C GLY A 2 54.60 48.51 -27.67
N SER A 3 54.01 48.32 -26.47
CA SER A 3 54.51 47.42 -25.40
C SER A 3 53.86 47.65 -24.03
N ARG A 4 53.10 46.62 -23.62
CA ARG A 4 52.98 45.98 -22.30
C ARG A 4 53.06 46.83 -21.03
N LYS A 5 52.00 46.72 -20.21
CA LYS A 5 52.08 46.25 -18.82
C LYS A 5 50.78 45.54 -18.41
N ARG A 6 50.94 44.32 -17.88
CA ARG A 6 49.89 43.47 -17.29
C ARG A 6 49.49 44.02 -15.93
N THR A 7 48.19 44.03 -15.62
CA THR A 7 47.68 43.89 -14.25
C THR A 7 46.41 43.04 -14.27
N ALA A 8 46.29 42.17 -13.27
CA ALA A 8 45.27 41.15 -13.12
C ALA A 8 43.92 41.75 -12.71
N ALA A 9 42.83 41.19 -13.23
CA ALA A 9 41.47 41.48 -12.78
C ALA A 9 40.72 40.16 -12.53
N ALA A 10 40.06 40.12 -11.38
CA ALA A 10 39.32 39.01 -10.82
C ALA A 10 38.10 38.62 -11.68
N ALA A 11 37.82 37.32 -11.75
CA ALA A 11 36.61 36.78 -12.33
C ALA A 11 35.45 36.94 -11.33
N SER A 12 34.48 37.78 -11.66
CA SER A 12 33.12 37.73 -11.14
C SER A 12 32.26 36.98 -12.16
N ASN A 13 31.84 35.77 -11.83
CA ASN A 13 30.88 35.01 -12.63
C ASN A 13 29.51 35.69 -12.54
N ILE A 14 28.95 35.92 -13.72
CA ILE A 14 27.63 36.49 -13.98
C ILE A 14 26.64 35.32 -13.98
N ASP A 15 25.56 35.54 -13.25
CA ASP A 15 24.36 34.72 -13.14
C ASP A 15 23.57 34.84 -14.45
N GLU A 16 23.55 33.80 -15.28
CA GLU A 16 22.70 33.71 -16.47
C GLU A 16 21.53 32.75 -16.21
N THR A 17 20.39 33.37 -15.91
CA THR A 17 19.04 32.80 -15.96
C THR A 17 18.77 32.16 -17.33
N TYR A 18 18.56 30.85 -17.35
CA TYR A 18 17.95 30.12 -18.46
C TYR A 18 16.43 30.01 -18.23
N ASN A 19 15.67 30.69 -19.11
CA ASN A 19 14.26 30.42 -19.34
C ASN A 19 14.17 29.20 -20.27
N ASP A 20 13.50 28.14 -19.85
CA ASP A 20 12.95 27.13 -20.76
C ASP A 20 11.48 26.92 -20.38
N SER A 21 10.63 27.57 -21.17
CA SER A 21 9.19 27.35 -21.24
C SER A 21 8.97 26.20 -22.21
N ASP A 22 8.45 25.07 -21.73
CA ASP A 22 7.54 24.14 -22.42
C ASP A 22 7.46 22.80 -21.64
N GLU A 23 6.66 22.77 -20.55
CA GLU A 23 6.16 21.53 -19.94
C GLU A 23 4.66 21.67 -19.70
N ASP A 24 3.86 21.42 -20.74
CA ASP A 24 2.45 21.00 -20.58
C ASP A 24 2.42 19.53 -20.12
N GLY A 25 2.82 19.32 -18.87
CA GLY A 25 2.61 18.10 -18.11
C GLY A 25 1.49 18.34 -17.12
N ASN A 26 0.27 17.89 -17.46
CA ASN A 26 -0.92 17.99 -16.62
C ASN A 26 -0.75 17.11 -15.36
N ALA A 27 -0.01 17.61 -14.38
CA ALA A 27 -0.01 17.09 -13.02
C ALA A 27 -1.41 17.34 -12.47
N ALA A 28 -2.12 16.26 -12.14
CA ALA A 28 -3.41 16.34 -11.47
C ALA A 28 -3.22 17.07 -10.14
N ASP A 29 -3.58 18.36 -10.15
CA ASP A 29 -3.55 19.26 -9.01
C ASP A 29 -4.69 18.84 -8.06
N TYR A 30 -4.39 17.91 -7.16
CA TYR A 30 -5.30 17.54 -6.09
C TYR A 30 -5.08 18.51 -4.92
N PRO A 31 -6.16 18.96 -4.25
CA PRO A 31 -6.04 19.95 -3.21
C PRO A 31 -5.24 19.36 -2.05
N VAL A 32 -4.04 19.92 -1.83
CA VAL A 32 -3.40 19.85 -0.51
C VAL A 32 -4.38 20.48 0.46
N LEU A 33 -5.12 19.66 1.21
CA LEU A 33 -6.04 20.17 2.20
C LEU A 33 -5.21 20.93 3.24
N LYS A 34 -5.38 22.26 3.27
CA LYS A 34 -5.00 23.14 4.37
C LYS A 34 -5.87 22.80 5.59
N ILE A 35 -5.72 21.60 6.15
CA ILE A 35 -6.28 21.26 7.45
C ILE A 35 -5.37 21.92 8.48
N GLY A 36 -5.69 23.16 8.85
CA GLY A 36 -4.93 23.86 9.88
C GLY A 36 -5.34 25.29 10.17
N SER A 37 -5.71 26.11 9.19
CA SER A 37 -5.89 27.55 9.47
C SER A 37 -7.33 28.00 9.73
N GLN A 38 -8.36 27.36 9.17
CA GLN A 38 -9.72 27.91 9.24
C GLN A 38 -10.60 27.37 10.38
N ARG A 39 -10.33 26.17 10.90
CA ARG A 39 -11.13 25.56 11.99
C ARG A 39 -10.61 25.82 13.40
N ALA A 40 -9.32 26.10 13.55
CA ALA A 40 -8.74 26.53 14.83
C ALA A 40 -9.29 27.90 15.29
N ASP A 41 -9.74 28.74 14.35
CA ASP A 41 -10.33 30.05 14.68
C ASP A 41 -11.76 29.94 15.25
N GLN A 42 -12.49 28.84 15.02
CA GLN A 42 -13.85 28.68 15.57
C GLN A 42 -13.89 28.16 17.01
N PHE A 43 -12.90 27.37 17.44
CA PHE A 43 -12.83 26.85 18.81
C PHE A 43 -12.29 27.86 19.83
N ASN A 44 -11.53 28.87 19.37
CA ASN A 44 -10.96 29.90 20.25
C ASN A 44 -11.94 31.06 20.56
N ASN A 45 -13.09 31.11 19.90
CA ASN A 45 -14.01 32.25 20.03
C ASN A 45 -14.93 32.19 21.26
N THR A 46 -14.78 31.17 22.12
CA THR A 46 -15.64 30.97 23.31
C THR A 46 -14.93 31.15 24.66
N ARG A 47 -13.70 31.69 24.67
CA ARG A 47 -13.03 32.07 25.93
C ARG A 47 -12.60 33.53 25.87
N GLY A 48 -13.50 34.39 26.36
CA GLY A 48 -13.18 35.79 26.66
C GLY A 48 -12.13 35.86 27.77
N GLY A 49 -10.88 36.07 27.38
CA GLY A 49 -9.77 36.36 28.27
C GLY A 49 -8.74 37.20 27.53
N ASN A 50 -8.40 38.36 28.08
CA ASN A 50 -7.43 39.32 27.54
C ASN A 50 -6.06 38.66 27.26
N ASP A 51 -5.72 38.37 26.00
CA ASP A 51 -4.40 37.85 25.63
C ASP A 51 -3.74 38.66 24.51
N ASN A 52 -3.24 39.85 24.86
CA ASN A 52 -2.40 40.66 23.98
C ASN A 52 -1.07 39.94 23.62
N SER A 53 -0.63 38.98 24.44
CA SER A 53 0.58 38.17 24.24
C SER A 53 0.48 37.14 23.12
N MET A 54 -0.70 36.50 22.94
CA MET A 54 -0.94 35.52 21.88
C MET A 54 -0.85 36.17 20.48
N SER A 55 -1.28 37.43 20.37
CA SER A 55 -1.26 38.18 19.11
C SER A 55 0.14 38.49 18.59
N TYR A 56 1.12 38.62 19.49
CA TYR A 56 2.51 38.95 19.15
C TYR A 56 3.28 37.71 18.69
N MET A 57 3.08 36.56 19.35
CA MET A 57 3.70 35.29 18.97
C MET A 57 3.17 34.77 17.63
N ARG A 58 1.85 34.88 17.37
CA ARG A 58 1.25 34.56 16.04
C ARG A 58 1.81 35.44 14.91
N LYS A 59 2.23 36.68 15.22
CA LYS A 59 2.86 37.61 14.26
C LYS A 59 4.32 37.27 13.94
N ILE A 60 5.04 36.61 14.85
CA ILE A 60 6.46 36.27 14.73
C ILE A 60 6.65 34.84 14.20
N TYR A 61 5.85 33.89 14.70
CA TYR A 61 5.96 32.46 14.38
C TYR A 61 4.90 31.98 13.35
N GLY A 62 3.96 32.84 12.97
CA GLY A 62 2.88 32.51 12.03
C GLY A 62 1.96 31.41 12.58
N ASP A 63 1.45 30.56 11.68
CA ASP A 63 0.58 29.42 12.01
C ASP A 63 1.35 28.21 12.60
N ARG A 64 2.64 28.36 12.97
CA ARG A 64 3.50 27.29 13.52
C ARG A 64 3.77 27.42 15.02
N ASP A 65 2.87 28.09 15.75
CA ASP A 65 2.91 28.08 17.21
C ASP A 65 2.15 26.85 17.76
N PHE A 66 2.89 25.92 18.35
CA PHE A 66 2.36 24.69 18.95
C PHE A 66 2.47 24.67 20.49
N SER A 67 2.58 25.84 21.12
CA SER A 67 2.75 25.99 22.58
C SER A 67 1.60 25.38 23.40
N TYR A 68 0.43 25.18 22.81
CA TYR A 68 -0.72 24.54 23.44
C TYR A 68 -0.58 23.01 23.58
N MET A 69 0.39 22.39 22.90
CA MET A 69 0.63 20.95 22.96
C MET A 69 1.37 20.58 24.24
N LYS A 70 0.71 19.82 25.13
CA LYS A 70 1.30 19.43 26.40
C LYS A 70 2.30 18.29 26.21
N LEU A 71 3.47 18.46 26.80
CA LEU A 71 4.50 17.43 26.87
C LEU A 71 4.11 16.37 27.90
N LYS A 72 4.24 15.09 27.54
CA LYS A 72 4.02 13.98 28.47
C LYS A 72 5.18 13.88 29.48
N PRO A 73 4.95 13.38 30.71
CA PRO A 73 6.04 13.21 31.69
C PRO A 73 7.13 12.26 31.17
N ASP A 74 6.76 11.24 30.39
CA ASP A 74 7.69 10.25 29.83
C ASP A 74 8.27 10.65 28.46
N HIS A 75 8.37 11.95 28.16
CA HIS A 75 8.78 12.42 26.83
C HIS A 75 10.20 12.02 26.43
N ARG A 76 11.06 11.59 27.36
CA ARG A 76 12.45 11.17 27.08
C ARG A 76 12.54 9.77 26.46
N SER A 77 11.59 8.88 26.75
CA SER A 77 11.58 7.51 26.25
C SER A 77 10.77 7.34 24.96
N ARG A 78 10.11 8.40 24.49
CA ARG A 78 9.20 8.39 23.34
C ARG A 78 9.88 9.02 22.13
N PRO A 79 9.99 8.34 20.97
CA PRO A 79 10.84 8.82 19.88
C PRO A 79 10.18 9.80 18.91
N ILE A 80 8.86 10.01 19.01
CA ILE A 80 8.11 10.74 17.98
C ILE A 80 7.54 12.07 18.48
N TRP A 81 7.61 13.11 17.65
CA TRP A 81 6.81 14.32 17.79
C TRP A 81 5.90 14.50 16.58
N ILE A 82 4.62 14.78 16.82
CA ILE A 82 3.60 14.91 15.77
C ILE A 82 3.08 16.34 15.81
N SER A 83 3.09 17.01 14.67
CA SER A 83 2.50 18.34 14.52
C SER A 83 1.05 18.26 14.00
N PRO A 84 0.22 19.27 14.30
CA PRO A 84 -1.17 19.35 13.83
C PRO A 84 -1.35 19.35 12.31
N ASP A 85 -0.30 19.68 11.56
CA ASP A 85 -0.25 19.67 10.08
C ASP A 85 0.14 18.29 9.51
N ALA A 86 0.08 17.24 10.34
CA ALA A 86 0.35 15.85 9.99
C ALA A 86 1.83 15.51 9.71
N HIS A 87 2.79 16.38 10.04
CA HIS A 87 4.20 16.00 10.04
C HIS A 87 4.56 15.21 11.31
N ILE A 88 5.47 14.27 11.13
CA ILE A 88 5.99 13.40 12.18
C ILE A 88 7.50 13.48 12.15
N TYR A 89 8.08 13.86 13.28
CA TYR A 89 9.51 13.87 13.51
C TYR A 89 9.89 12.66 14.36
N LEU A 90 10.77 11.81 13.85
CA LEU A 90 11.23 10.59 14.50
C LEU A 90 12.72 10.70 14.85
N GLU A 91 13.06 10.50 16.12
CA GLU A 91 14.44 10.47 16.61
C GLU A 91 15.11 9.12 16.33
N ALA A 92 16.18 9.15 15.53
CA ALA A 92 16.91 7.95 15.10
C ALA A 92 17.78 7.32 16.20
N HIS A 93 18.15 8.09 17.22
CA HIS A 93 18.99 7.65 18.33
C HIS A 93 18.22 6.99 19.48
N SER A 94 16.89 6.90 19.40
CA SER A 94 16.09 6.28 20.45
C SER A 94 16.20 4.75 20.39
N PRO A 95 16.23 4.04 21.54
CA PRO A 95 16.21 2.56 21.54
C PRO A 95 14.95 1.99 20.87
N VAL A 96 13.84 2.73 20.89
CA VAL A 96 12.56 2.34 20.27
C VAL A 96 12.49 2.68 18.78
N TYR A 97 13.57 3.22 18.19
CA TYR A 97 13.61 3.68 16.81
C TYR A 97 13.21 2.61 15.79
N LYS A 98 13.69 1.36 15.95
CA LYS A 98 13.41 0.29 14.99
C LYS A 98 11.90 0.03 14.85
N HIS A 99 11.21 -0.13 15.98
CA HIS A 99 9.75 -0.32 16.02
C HIS A 99 8.99 0.89 15.50
N ALA A 100 9.40 2.10 15.92
CA ALA A 100 8.78 3.34 15.50
C ALA A 100 8.92 3.56 13.98
N ARG A 101 10.12 3.35 13.43
CA ARG A 101 10.39 3.47 11.99
C ARG A 101 9.54 2.50 11.18
N ASP A 102 9.49 1.24 11.61
CA ASP A 102 8.79 0.21 10.86
C ASP A 102 7.28 0.43 10.86
N PHE A 103 6.73 0.95 11.96
CA PHE A 103 5.36 1.43 12.02
C PHE A 103 5.11 2.64 11.12
N LEU A 104 5.96 3.67 11.17
CA LEU A 104 5.82 4.85 10.30
C LEU A 104 5.89 4.51 8.81
N ILE A 105 6.70 3.52 8.42
CA ILE A 105 6.75 3.00 7.04
C ILE A 105 5.42 2.35 6.62
N ALA A 106 4.58 1.92 7.56
CA ALA A 106 3.24 1.39 7.26
C ALA A 106 2.19 2.49 7.15
N ILE A 107 2.28 3.56 7.95
CA ILE A 107 1.21 4.54 8.12
C ILE A 107 1.48 5.93 7.53
N ALA A 108 2.71 6.25 7.14
CA ALA A 108 3.13 7.58 6.72
C ALA A 108 4.13 7.53 5.56
N GLU A 109 4.20 8.62 4.80
CA GLU A 109 5.16 8.77 3.71
C GLU A 109 6.46 9.42 4.23
N PRO A 110 7.64 8.89 3.90
CA PRO A 110 8.90 9.52 4.30
C PRO A 110 9.18 10.77 3.43
N LEU A 111 9.42 11.91 4.09
CA LEU A 111 9.85 13.15 3.42
C LEU A 111 11.38 13.23 3.40
N CYS A 112 12.01 13.19 4.58
CA CYS A 112 13.47 13.22 4.70
C CYS A 112 13.99 12.25 5.78
N ARG A 113 15.19 11.71 5.56
CA ARG A 113 15.83 10.75 6.48
C ARG A 113 17.32 11.11 6.68
N PRO A 114 17.63 12.23 7.34
CA PRO A 114 19.00 12.55 7.76
C PRO A 114 19.41 11.70 8.96
N GLU A 115 20.67 11.81 9.39
CA GLU A 115 21.28 10.91 10.38
C GLU A 115 20.56 10.87 11.74
N PHE A 116 20.01 11.99 12.21
CA PHE A 116 19.50 12.11 13.59
C PHE A 116 17.98 12.18 13.72
N ILE A 117 17.30 12.91 12.83
CA ILE A 117 15.85 13.16 12.93
C ILE A 117 15.20 12.95 11.57
N HIS A 118 14.37 11.93 11.47
CA HIS A 118 13.61 11.66 10.25
C HIS A 118 12.30 12.43 10.24
N GLU A 119 11.87 12.86 9.06
CA GLU A 119 10.58 13.52 8.84
C GLU A 119 9.69 12.63 7.96
N TYR A 120 8.49 12.39 8.46
CA TYR A 120 7.42 11.68 7.77
C TYR A 120 6.18 12.57 7.73
N GLN A 121 5.26 12.26 6.82
CA GLN A 121 3.98 12.95 6.72
C GLN A 121 2.85 11.93 6.63
N ILE A 122 1.82 12.11 7.47
CA ILE A 122 0.57 11.36 7.31
C ILE A 122 -0.20 12.00 6.18
N THR A 123 -0.46 11.21 5.15
CA THR A 123 -1.30 11.57 4.01
C THR A 123 -2.53 10.68 4.01
N ALA A 124 -3.57 11.07 3.29
CA ALA A 124 -4.73 10.21 3.14
C ALA A 124 -4.32 8.87 2.47
N TYR A 125 -3.50 8.93 1.42
CA TYR A 125 -2.99 7.76 0.71
C TYR A 125 -2.19 6.78 1.59
N SER A 126 -1.32 7.27 2.46
CA SER A 126 -0.56 6.41 3.38
C SER A 126 -1.44 5.71 4.40
N LEU A 127 -2.47 6.39 4.92
CA LEU A 127 -3.48 5.75 5.77
C LEU A 127 -4.31 4.70 5.00
N TYR A 128 -4.57 4.90 3.70
CA TYR A 128 -5.28 3.90 2.89
C TYR A 128 -4.43 2.64 2.73
N ALA A 129 -3.12 2.82 2.50
CA ALA A 129 -2.18 1.71 2.43
C ALA A 129 -2.10 0.97 3.76
N ALA A 130 -2.10 1.69 4.90
CA ALA A 130 -2.11 1.12 6.23
C ALA A 130 -3.34 0.23 6.50
N VAL A 131 -4.54 0.74 6.24
CA VAL A 131 -5.79 -0.04 6.41
C VAL A 131 -5.83 -1.21 5.46
N SER A 132 -5.32 -1.03 4.23
CA SER A 132 -5.25 -2.12 3.26
C SER A 132 -4.36 -3.26 3.77
N ILE A 133 -3.30 -2.97 4.51
CA ILE A 133 -2.41 -3.97 5.15
C ILE A 133 -3.13 -4.72 6.29
N GLY A 134 -4.20 -4.15 6.85
CA GLY A 134 -4.98 -4.76 7.94
C GLY A 134 -4.94 -3.99 9.25
N LEU A 135 -4.25 -2.85 9.32
CA LEU A 135 -4.17 -2.06 10.55
C LEU A 135 -5.52 -1.43 10.91
N VAL A 136 -5.98 -1.64 12.14
CA VAL A 136 -7.23 -1.07 12.66
C VAL A 136 -7.03 0.38 13.08
N THR A 137 -8.06 1.20 12.89
CA THR A 137 -8.07 2.63 13.24
C THR A 137 -7.62 2.90 14.68
N ASN A 138 -8.12 2.12 15.63
CA ASN A 138 -7.85 2.33 17.05
C ASN A 138 -6.38 2.02 17.36
N ASP A 139 -5.84 0.95 16.79
CA ASP A 139 -4.44 0.55 16.98
C ASP A 139 -3.47 1.60 16.46
N ILE A 140 -3.78 2.21 15.30
CA ILE A 140 -2.97 3.31 14.75
C ILE A 140 -2.94 4.48 15.73
N ILE A 141 -4.09 4.89 16.26
CA ILE A 141 -4.20 6.02 17.19
C ILE A 141 -3.50 5.70 18.52
N GLU A 142 -3.73 4.51 19.06
CA GLU A 142 -3.13 4.07 20.32
C GLU A 142 -1.61 4.00 20.20
N TYR A 143 -1.10 3.42 19.11
CA TYR A 143 0.34 3.28 18.93
C TYR A 143 1.03 4.62 18.68
N LEU A 144 0.40 5.52 17.93
CA LEU A 144 0.87 6.91 17.83
C LEU A 144 0.89 7.58 19.21
N GLU A 145 -0.13 7.35 20.05
CA GLU A 145 -0.21 7.90 21.40
C GLU A 145 0.82 7.27 22.35
N ARG A 146 1.21 6.01 22.15
CA ARG A 146 2.32 5.37 22.88
C ARG A 146 3.69 5.91 22.45
N LEU A 147 3.90 6.18 21.17
CA LEU A 147 5.18 6.67 20.66
C LEU A 147 5.36 8.20 20.74
N SER A 148 4.29 8.98 20.91
CA SER A 148 4.35 10.45 20.88
C SER A 148 4.85 11.09 22.18
N LYS A 149 5.79 12.02 22.07
CA LYS A 149 6.27 12.87 23.18
C LYS A 149 5.20 13.81 23.72
N THR A 150 4.33 14.30 22.85
CA THR A 150 3.24 15.23 23.14
C THR A 150 1.89 14.53 23.10
N THR A 151 0.85 15.17 23.64
CA THR A 151 -0.54 14.75 23.40
C THR A 151 -0.86 14.84 21.91
N LEU A 152 -1.48 13.79 21.33
CA LEU A 152 -1.91 13.84 19.93
C LEU A 152 -2.96 14.95 19.74
N PRO A 153 -2.81 15.81 18.72
CA PRO A 153 -3.85 16.76 18.36
C PRO A 153 -5.16 16.05 17.97
N ASP A 154 -6.30 16.56 18.44
CA ASP A 154 -7.62 15.98 18.13
C ASP A 154 -7.91 15.99 16.63
N GLY A 155 -7.44 17.02 15.90
CA GLY A 155 -7.57 17.09 14.44
C GLY A 155 -6.89 15.92 13.71
N ILE A 156 -5.76 15.41 14.22
CA ILE A 156 -5.10 14.22 13.65
C ILE A 156 -5.90 12.96 13.98
N LYS A 157 -6.44 12.84 15.19
CA LYS A 157 -7.30 11.71 15.58
C LYS A 157 -8.57 11.67 14.70
N GLU A 158 -9.20 12.81 14.48
CA GLU A 158 -10.36 12.95 13.60
C GLU A 158 -10.01 12.63 12.15
N PHE A 159 -8.87 13.13 11.65
CA PHE A 159 -8.40 12.84 10.30
C PHE A 159 -8.14 11.35 10.08
N ILE A 160 -7.45 10.68 11.01
CA ILE A 160 -7.21 9.24 10.95
C ILE A 160 -8.53 8.47 10.96
N LYS A 161 -9.49 8.83 11.82
CA LYS A 161 -10.81 8.19 11.85
C LYS A 161 -11.59 8.40 10.56
N LEU A 162 -11.63 9.63 10.05
CA LEU A 162 -12.34 9.98 8.83
C LEU A 162 -11.81 9.16 7.65
N CYS A 163 -10.49 9.08 7.51
CA CYS A 163 -9.89 8.24 6.49
C CYS A 163 -10.23 6.77 6.79
N THR A 164 -9.66 6.19 7.83
CA THR A 164 -9.69 4.73 8.02
C THR A 164 -11.09 4.08 8.08
N LEU A 165 -12.15 4.83 8.43
CA LEU A 165 -13.52 4.30 8.44
C LEU A 165 -14.14 4.11 7.06
N SER A 166 -13.74 4.87 6.03
CA SER A 166 -14.30 4.71 4.69
C SER A 166 -13.43 3.81 3.80
N TYR A 167 -12.11 3.82 4.01
CA TYR A 167 -11.15 3.10 3.17
C TYR A 167 -11.02 1.62 3.53
N GLY A 168 -10.68 0.78 2.55
CA GLY A 168 -10.48 -0.67 2.72
C GLY A 168 -11.75 -1.53 2.81
N LYS A 169 -12.94 -0.90 2.82
CA LYS A 169 -14.22 -1.61 2.89
C LYS A 169 -14.73 -2.13 1.55
N VAL A 170 -14.33 -1.47 0.46
CA VAL A 170 -14.76 -1.78 -0.91
C VAL A 170 -13.56 -2.27 -1.71
N LYS A 171 -13.67 -3.49 -2.24
CA LYS A 171 -12.61 -4.17 -2.99
C LYS A 171 -13.05 -4.36 -4.42
N LEU A 172 -12.18 -4.06 -5.37
CA LEU A 172 -12.36 -4.40 -6.77
C LEU A 172 -11.57 -5.69 -7.03
N VAL A 173 -12.29 -6.78 -7.21
CA VAL A 173 -11.72 -8.11 -7.38
C VAL A 173 -11.88 -8.56 -8.81
N LEU A 174 -10.77 -8.95 -9.43
CA LEU A 174 -10.78 -9.58 -10.73
C LEU A 174 -10.95 -11.11 -10.56
N LYS A 175 -12.06 -11.67 -11.06
CA LYS A 175 -12.31 -13.12 -11.07
C LYS A 175 -12.72 -13.54 -12.48
N GLN A 176 -12.08 -14.58 -13.03
CA GLN A 176 -12.41 -15.12 -14.36
C GLN A 176 -12.52 -14.03 -15.45
N ASN A 177 -11.58 -13.08 -15.43
CA ASN A 177 -11.54 -11.92 -16.33
C ASN A 177 -12.78 -10.99 -16.27
N ARG A 178 -13.51 -11.02 -15.16
CA ARG A 178 -14.64 -10.13 -14.86
C ARG A 178 -14.36 -9.34 -13.60
N TYR A 179 -14.86 -8.11 -13.56
CA TYR A 179 -14.64 -7.19 -12.46
C TYR A 179 -15.82 -7.25 -11.50
N PHE A 180 -15.53 -7.60 -10.24
CA PHE A 180 -16.50 -7.61 -9.17
C PHE A 180 -16.14 -6.56 -8.14
N ILE A 181 -17.13 -5.81 -7.66
CA ILE A 181 -16.97 -5.04 -6.43
C ILE A 181 -17.45 -5.91 -5.28
N GLU A 182 -16.57 -6.19 -4.31
CA GLU A 182 -16.85 -6.89 -3.07
C GLU A 182 -16.87 -5.92 -1.89
N CYS A 183 -17.87 -6.04 -1.02
CA CYS A 183 -17.95 -5.29 0.22
C CYS A 183 -18.60 -6.15 1.31
N ARG A 184 -18.15 -6.02 2.56
CA ARG A 184 -18.75 -6.71 3.73
C ARG A 184 -19.90 -5.92 4.37
N HIS A 185 -20.06 -4.64 4.02
CA HIS A 185 -21.03 -3.73 4.64
C HIS A 185 -22.19 -3.43 3.68
N SER A 186 -23.40 -3.86 4.04
CA SER A 186 -24.60 -3.66 3.22
C SER A 186 -24.93 -2.18 2.97
N GLU A 187 -24.74 -1.32 3.99
CA GLU A 187 -25.02 0.12 3.90
C GLU A 187 -24.20 0.80 2.79
N ILE A 188 -22.93 0.42 2.67
CA ILE A 188 -22.02 0.99 1.67
C ILE A 188 -22.41 0.50 0.27
N VAL A 189 -22.77 -0.77 0.13
CA VAL A 189 -23.25 -1.31 -1.15
C VAL A 189 -24.51 -0.60 -1.61
N GLN A 190 -25.48 -0.38 -0.73
CA GLN A 190 -26.69 0.38 -1.05
C GLN A 190 -26.36 1.82 -1.47
N LYS A 191 -25.44 2.48 -0.76
CA LYS A 191 -25.00 3.84 -1.11
C LYS A 191 -24.31 3.89 -2.49
N LEU A 192 -23.48 2.91 -2.81
CA LEU A 192 -22.84 2.79 -4.14
C LEU A 192 -23.86 2.49 -5.23
N LEU A 193 -24.82 1.60 -4.97
CA LEU A 193 -25.87 1.24 -5.93
C LEU A 193 -26.90 2.36 -6.13
N ASN A 194 -27.02 3.33 -5.23
CA ASN A 194 -27.88 4.50 -5.44
C ASN A 194 -27.29 5.51 -6.44
N ASP A 195 -26.00 5.40 -6.77
CA ASP A 195 -25.35 6.29 -7.73
C ASP A 195 -25.68 5.90 -9.18
N SER A 196 -26.11 6.86 -9.99
CA SER A 196 -26.55 6.62 -11.37
C SER A 196 -25.42 6.14 -12.29
N VAL A 197 -24.17 6.54 -12.03
CA VAL A 197 -23.01 6.14 -12.84
C VAL A 197 -22.67 4.67 -12.57
N ILE A 198 -22.72 4.26 -11.29
CA ILE A 198 -22.45 2.88 -10.89
C ILE A 198 -23.57 1.96 -11.39
N GLN A 199 -24.84 2.39 -11.30
CA GLN A 199 -25.96 1.64 -11.86
C GLN A 199 -25.83 1.37 -13.35
N ALA A 200 -25.42 2.37 -14.14
CA ALA A 200 -25.22 2.21 -15.57
C ALA A 200 -24.12 1.21 -15.93
N ALA A 201 -23.15 1.02 -15.03
CA ALA A 201 -22.00 0.14 -15.22
C ALA A 201 -22.27 -1.33 -14.87
N LEU A 202 -23.43 -1.67 -14.30
CA LEU A 202 -23.79 -3.05 -13.93
C LEU A 202 -24.01 -3.94 -15.17
N VAL A 203 -23.59 -5.20 -15.07
CA VAL A 203 -23.71 -6.18 -16.17
C VAL A 203 -25.14 -6.71 -16.33
N ASP A 204 -25.91 -6.91 -15.24
CA ASP A 204 -27.28 -7.46 -15.29
C ASP A 204 -28.23 -6.91 -14.21
N GLU A 205 -29.50 -6.68 -14.60
CA GLU A 205 -30.62 -6.33 -13.70
C GLU A 205 -30.98 -7.44 -12.68
N ASN A 206 -30.60 -8.70 -12.94
CA ASN A 206 -30.81 -9.82 -12.00
C ASN A 206 -29.98 -9.71 -10.70
N THR A 207 -28.96 -8.84 -10.69
CA THR A 207 -28.18 -8.53 -9.48
C THR A 207 -29.00 -7.71 -8.48
N LYS A 208 -29.97 -6.89 -8.94
CA LYS A 208 -30.94 -6.20 -8.07
C LYS A 208 -31.78 -7.21 -7.29
N ALA A 209 -32.25 -8.27 -7.94
CA ALA A 209 -33.08 -9.29 -7.32
C ALA A 209 -32.35 -10.12 -6.25
N THR A 210 -31.04 -10.35 -6.37
CA THR A 210 -30.28 -11.09 -5.34
C THR A 210 -29.97 -10.21 -4.13
N ILE A 211 -29.75 -8.91 -4.35
CA ILE A 211 -29.48 -7.92 -3.29
C ILE A 211 -30.76 -7.52 -2.55
N GLU A 212 -31.89 -7.37 -3.25
CA GLU A 212 -33.22 -7.11 -2.65
C GLU A 212 -33.74 -8.32 -1.86
N ASN A 213 -33.66 -9.53 -2.41
CA ASN A 213 -34.12 -10.74 -1.70
C ASN A 213 -33.27 -11.10 -0.46
N HIS A 214 -31.99 -10.71 -0.41
CA HIS A 214 -31.15 -10.90 0.78
C HIS A 214 -31.34 -9.81 1.84
N ALA A 215 -31.61 -8.55 1.43
CA ALA A 215 -31.97 -7.47 2.34
C ALA A 215 -33.32 -7.75 3.04
N ASP A 216 -34.31 -8.27 2.32
CA ASP A 216 -35.62 -8.65 2.89
C ASP A 216 -35.55 -9.87 3.82
N LYS A 217 -34.64 -10.82 3.57
CA LYS A 217 -34.38 -11.94 4.50
C LYS A 217 -33.72 -11.48 5.81
N MET A 218 -32.89 -10.44 5.76
CA MET A 218 -32.22 -9.86 6.94
C MET A 218 -33.17 -9.02 7.81
N ALA A 219 -34.13 -8.31 7.22
CA ALA A 219 -35.17 -7.59 7.97
C ALA A 219 -36.07 -8.54 8.78
N ASN A 220 -36.35 -9.73 8.23
CA ASN A 220 -37.14 -10.76 8.91
C ASN A 220 -36.35 -11.52 10.01
N MET A 221 -35.02 -11.61 9.88
CA MET A 221 -34.15 -12.26 10.88
C MET A 221 -33.83 -11.36 12.08
N THR A 222 -33.70 -10.04 11.88
CA THR A 222 -33.55 -9.06 12.97
C THR A 222 -34.80 -8.90 13.82
N THR A 223 -35.99 -9.13 13.24
CA THR A 223 -37.27 -9.08 13.99
C THR A 223 -37.46 -10.28 14.93
N THR A 224 -36.83 -11.42 14.65
CA THR A 224 -36.99 -12.65 15.45
C THR A 224 -36.03 -12.70 16.67
N LEU A 225 -34.92 -11.95 16.63
CA LEU A 225 -33.91 -11.92 17.70
C LEU A 225 -34.21 -10.93 18.84
N LEU A 226 -35.25 -10.11 18.72
CA LEU A 226 -35.67 -9.16 19.77
C LEU A 226 -36.62 -9.77 20.81
N ASN A 227 -37.04 -11.03 20.66
CA ASN A 227 -38.09 -11.63 21.48
C ASN A 227 -37.77 -13.06 21.97
N THR A 228 -36.60 -13.29 22.57
CA THR A 228 -36.44 -14.38 23.55
C THR A 228 -35.17 -14.20 24.40
N ALA A 229 -35.34 -14.10 25.71
CA ALA A 229 -34.24 -14.13 26.69
C ALA A 229 -33.67 -15.56 26.85
N PRO A 230 -32.39 -15.74 27.23
CA PRO A 230 -31.76 -17.05 27.22
C PRO A 230 -31.98 -17.80 28.54
N GLU A 231 -32.45 -19.05 28.45
CA GLU A 231 -32.22 -20.08 29.48
C GLU A 231 -31.11 -21.02 29.00
N GLN A 232 -30.17 -21.31 29.90
CA GLN A 232 -29.04 -22.20 29.68
C GLN A 232 -29.46 -23.66 29.77
N THR A 233 -29.09 -24.48 28.79
CA THR A 233 -28.95 -25.93 28.99
C THR A 233 -27.79 -26.50 28.17
N VAL A 234 -26.86 -27.14 28.87
CA VAL A 234 -25.74 -27.94 28.38
C VAL A 234 -26.24 -29.29 27.90
N THR A 235 -25.84 -29.74 26.71
CA THR A 235 -25.84 -31.16 26.32
C THR A 235 -24.69 -31.48 25.37
N THR A 236 -24.10 -32.64 25.60
CA THR A 236 -22.85 -33.20 25.07
C THR A 236 -23.05 -34.21 23.91
N GLU A 237 -21.95 -34.43 23.16
CA GLU A 237 -21.57 -35.56 22.25
C GLU A 237 -22.09 -35.60 20.80
N PRO A 238 -21.43 -36.30 19.82
CA PRO A 238 -20.05 -36.90 19.74
C PRO A 238 -19.30 -36.56 18.39
N PRO A 239 -18.09 -37.10 18.09
CA PRO A 239 -17.14 -36.54 17.11
C PRO A 239 -17.18 -37.20 15.71
N VAL A 240 -16.68 -36.49 14.68
CA VAL A 240 -16.40 -37.06 13.34
C VAL A 240 -15.07 -36.53 12.78
N ASP A 241 -14.11 -37.46 12.71
CA ASP A 241 -12.92 -37.67 11.88
C ASP A 241 -12.17 -36.50 11.20
N GLU A 242 -10.89 -36.41 11.56
CA GLU A 242 -9.81 -35.68 10.90
C GLU A 242 -9.38 -36.40 9.60
N ASP A 243 -9.44 -35.70 8.46
CA ASP A 243 -8.74 -36.12 7.25
C ASP A 243 -7.38 -35.40 7.14
N VAL A 244 -6.36 -36.25 7.02
CA VAL A 244 -4.93 -36.01 7.15
C VAL A 244 -4.37 -35.33 5.90
N VAL A 245 -3.75 -34.15 6.07
CA VAL A 245 -2.88 -33.54 5.06
C VAL A 245 -1.52 -34.28 5.05
N PRO A 246 -1.03 -34.77 3.91
CA PRO A 246 0.26 -35.47 3.82
C PRO A 246 1.46 -34.63 4.27
N LYS A 247 2.36 -35.26 5.04
CA LYS A 247 3.47 -34.64 5.80
C LYS A 247 4.63 -34.05 4.98
N ASP A 248 4.60 -34.09 3.65
CA ASP A 248 5.80 -33.78 2.84
C ASP A 248 5.87 -32.32 2.33
N ILE A 249 5.00 -31.42 2.80
CA ILE A 249 5.01 -29.97 2.46
C ILE A 249 5.17 -29.08 3.70
N ALA A 250 4.88 -29.59 4.90
CA ALA A 250 5.06 -28.86 6.16
C ALA A 250 6.55 -28.74 6.58
N ASP A 251 7.40 -29.66 6.12
CA ASP A 251 8.82 -29.73 6.53
C ASP A 251 9.75 -28.76 5.78
N PHE A 252 9.24 -28.02 4.78
CA PHE A 252 10.01 -26.98 4.09
C PHE A 252 10.05 -25.66 4.88
N TYR A 253 9.01 -25.38 5.68
CA TYR A 253 8.93 -24.15 6.47
C TYR A 253 9.63 -24.25 7.83
N THR A 254 9.78 -25.46 8.38
CA THR A 254 10.30 -25.67 9.74
C THR A 254 11.81 -25.90 9.80
N ASN A 255 12.40 -26.57 8.81
CA ASN A 255 13.79 -27.05 8.91
C ASN A 255 14.88 -26.06 8.47
N THR A 256 14.53 -24.84 8.05
CA THR A 256 15.52 -23.83 7.62
C THR A 256 15.97 -22.92 8.77
N LEU A 257 15.40 -23.05 9.98
CA LEU A 257 15.64 -22.16 11.12
C LEU A 257 16.61 -22.70 12.19
N LEU A 258 17.27 -23.83 11.96
CA LEU A 258 18.20 -24.41 12.94
C LEU A 258 19.52 -24.83 12.29
N ASN A 259 20.44 -23.87 12.13
CA ASN A 259 21.87 -24.11 12.38
C ASN A 259 22.67 -22.80 12.48
N THR A 260 23.32 -22.64 13.62
CA THR A 260 24.17 -21.51 14.03
C THR A 260 25.61 -21.59 13.51
N ALA A 261 26.17 -20.42 13.15
CA ALA A 261 27.58 -19.96 13.20
C ALA A 261 28.61 -20.52 12.17
N PRO A 262 29.69 -19.78 11.79
CA PRO A 262 30.38 -18.72 12.54
C PRO A 262 30.59 -17.36 11.83
N GLU A 263 30.93 -16.38 12.67
CA GLU A 263 31.28 -14.99 12.40
C GLU A 263 32.39 -14.80 11.34
N GLN A 264 32.33 -13.70 10.56
CA GLN A 264 33.42 -12.69 10.48
C GLN A 264 33.08 -11.44 9.62
N THR A 265 33.05 -10.29 10.31
CA THR A 265 33.61 -8.95 10.00
C THR A 265 33.01 -8.00 8.94
N VAL A 266 32.86 -6.74 9.42
CA VAL A 266 32.76 -5.41 8.74
C VAL A 266 31.31 -4.95 8.45
N THR A 267 30.75 -3.85 8.97
CA THR A 267 31.15 -2.67 9.78
C THR A 267 30.13 -2.46 10.91
N THR A 268 30.61 -2.08 12.09
CA THR A 268 29.86 -1.93 13.34
C THR A 268 28.91 -0.71 13.35
N GLU A 269 27.60 -0.97 13.37
CA GLU A 269 26.63 -0.13 14.11
C GLU A 269 26.68 -0.53 15.60
N PRO A 270 26.51 0.40 16.56
CA PRO A 270 26.59 0.04 17.98
C PRO A 270 25.48 -0.97 18.35
N PRO A 271 25.77 -1.94 19.24
CA PRO A 271 24.78 -2.89 19.69
C PRO A 271 23.69 -2.14 20.47
N VAL A 272 22.44 -2.28 20.06
CA VAL A 272 21.29 -1.76 20.79
C VAL A 272 20.89 -2.84 21.79
N ASP A 273 21.13 -2.60 23.08
CA ASP A 273 20.65 -3.46 24.17
C ASP A 273 19.13 -3.61 24.08
N GLU A 274 18.64 -4.84 23.86
CA GLU A 274 17.21 -5.17 23.81
C GLU A 274 16.50 -4.91 25.16
N ASP A 275 17.25 -4.75 26.24
CA ASP A 275 16.75 -4.54 27.61
C ASP A 275 16.28 -3.11 27.93
N VAL A 276 16.42 -2.14 27.00
CA VAL A 276 16.11 -0.71 27.25
C VAL A 276 14.74 -0.29 26.70
N VAL A 277 14.05 -1.15 25.94
CA VAL A 277 12.73 -0.84 25.39
C VAL A 277 11.66 -1.12 26.46
N PRO A 278 10.77 -0.16 26.79
CA PRO A 278 9.61 -0.45 27.63
C PRO A 278 8.82 -1.63 27.04
N LYS A 279 8.70 -2.71 27.81
CA LYS A 279 8.08 -3.98 27.38
C LYS A 279 6.71 -3.77 26.73
N ASP A 280 5.90 -2.87 27.30
CA ASP A 280 4.59 -2.49 26.76
C ASP A 280 4.59 -1.99 25.30
N ILE A 281 5.68 -1.37 24.82
CA ILE A 281 5.78 -0.92 23.42
C ILE A 281 6.21 -2.06 22.50
N ALA A 282 7.19 -2.87 22.94
CA ALA A 282 7.67 -4.02 22.18
C ALA A 282 6.58 -5.10 22.07
N ASP A 283 5.95 -5.44 23.18
CA ASP A 283 4.88 -6.44 23.26
C ASP A 283 3.68 -6.04 22.39
N PHE A 284 3.27 -4.77 22.42
CA PHE A 284 2.20 -4.28 21.54
C PHE A 284 2.59 -4.29 20.06
N TYR A 285 3.84 -3.91 19.73
CA TYR A 285 4.33 -3.97 18.34
C TYR A 285 4.29 -5.40 17.80
N THR A 286 4.83 -6.35 18.57
CA THR A 286 4.84 -7.76 18.19
C THR A 286 3.41 -8.28 18.07
N ASN A 287 2.49 -7.88 18.94
CA ASN A 287 1.09 -8.31 18.86
C ASN A 287 0.32 -7.72 17.67
N VAL A 288 0.54 -6.46 17.31
CA VAL A 288 -0.26 -5.75 16.29
C VAL A 288 0.32 -5.86 14.88
N ILE A 289 1.66 -5.96 14.75
CA ILE A 289 2.34 -5.88 13.45
C ILE A 289 2.97 -7.22 13.05
N ASP A 290 3.52 -7.99 14.01
CA ASP A 290 4.16 -9.28 13.72
C ASP A 290 3.24 -10.49 13.94
N ASN A 291 2.37 -10.46 14.97
CA ASN A 291 1.37 -11.48 15.30
C ASN A 291 -0.03 -11.14 14.78
N HIS A 292 -0.14 -10.31 13.73
CA HIS A 292 -1.42 -10.22 13.01
C HIS A 292 -1.67 -11.49 12.17
N ASP A 293 -1.36 -12.66 12.73
CA ASP A 293 -1.93 -13.95 12.38
C ASP A 293 -3.35 -13.97 12.95
N GLU A 294 -4.24 -13.47 12.09
CA GLU A 294 -5.66 -13.75 11.85
C GLU A 294 -6.64 -14.24 12.93
N ASP A 295 -6.30 -14.66 14.15
CA ASP A 295 -7.28 -15.48 14.91
C ASP A 295 -8.33 -14.71 15.74
N ASP A 296 -8.05 -13.54 16.31
CA ASP A 296 -8.98 -12.93 17.28
C ASP A 296 -10.07 -12.01 16.66
N ASP A 297 -9.79 -11.35 15.52
CA ASP A 297 -10.76 -10.48 14.82
C ASP A 297 -11.35 -11.11 13.54
N ALA A 298 -10.76 -12.20 13.01
CA ALA A 298 -11.31 -12.85 11.82
C ALA A 298 -12.63 -13.56 12.10
N ASP A 299 -12.90 -14.00 13.32
CA ASP A 299 -14.14 -14.71 13.65
C ASP A 299 -15.37 -13.79 13.67
N ALA A 300 -15.23 -12.52 14.09
CA ALA A 300 -16.32 -11.53 14.00
C ALA A 300 -16.56 -11.07 12.55
N LEU A 301 -15.50 -10.95 11.75
CA LEU A 301 -15.55 -10.52 10.34
C LEU A 301 -15.86 -11.64 9.34
N ARG A 302 -15.65 -12.92 9.69
CA ARG A 302 -16.05 -14.10 8.89
C ARG A 302 -17.56 -14.25 8.82
N ASN A 303 -18.28 -13.80 9.86
CA ASN A 303 -19.73 -13.94 9.96
C ASN A 303 -20.51 -12.90 9.14
N LEU A 304 -19.86 -11.89 8.57
CA LEU A 304 -20.48 -10.93 7.66
C LEU A 304 -20.49 -11.48 6.23
N GLN A 305 -21.69 -11.65 5.67
CA GLN A 305 -21.87 -12.09 4.30
C GLN A 305 -21.22 -11.11 3.32
N ILE A 306 -20.32 -11.61 2.45
CA ILE A 306 -19.70 -10.81 1.39
C ILE A 306 -20.75 -10.51 0.32
N LEU A 307 -21.03 -9.23 0.09
CA LEU A 307 -21.89 -8.76 -0.98
C LEU A 307 -21.01 -8.43 -2.19
N SER A 308 -21.38 -8.93 -3.37
CA SER A 308 -20.64 -8.68 -4.60
C SER A 308 -21.54 -8.45 -5.81
N PHE A 309 -21.15 -7.53 -6.69
CA PHE A 309 -21.82 -7.28 -7.97
C PHE A 309 -20.81 -7.08 -9.11
N GLU A 310 -21.20 -7.46 -10.33
CA GLU A 310 -20.35 -7.42 -11.52
C GLU A 310 -20.44 -6.08 -12.26
N ILE A 311 -19.30 -5.60 -12.78
CA ILE A 311 -19.17 -4.34 -13.49
C ILE A 311 -18.59 -4.54 -14.89
N LYS A 312 -19.14 -3.80 -15.85
CA LYS A 312 -18.65 -3.74 -17.24
C LYS A 312 -17.27 -3.08 -17.28
N GLN A 313 -16.32 -3.73 -17.97
CA GLN A 313 -14.94 -3.27 -18.11
C GLN A 313 -14.84 -1.84 -18.70
N GLU A 314 -15.72 -1.49 -19.65
CA GLU A 314 -15.74 -0.18 -20.33
C GLU A 314 -16.00 1.00 -19.37
N HIS A 315 -16.69 0.75 -18.26
CA HIS A 315 -17.05 1.77 -17.28
C HIS A 315 -16.19 1.74 -16.03
N LEU A 316 -15.16 0.88 -15.97
CA LEU A 316 -14.34 0.67 -14.78
C LEU A 316 -13.67 1.96 -14.30
N GLU A 317 -13.09 2.76 -15.20
CA GLU A 317 -12.44 4.02 -14.85
C GLU A 317 -13.44 5.04 -14.27
N ASN A 318 -14.66 5.09 -14.83
CA ASN A 318 -15.71 5.98 -14.36
C ASN A 318 -16.19 5.58 -12.97
N VAL A 319 -16.35 4.28 -12.73
CA VAL A 319 -16.71 3.75 -11.41
C VAL A 319 -15.60 4.05 -10.40
N GLN A 320 -14.32 3.87 -10.75
CA GLN A 320 -13.19 4.19 -9.88
C GLN A 320 -13.17 5.68 -9.49
N LYS A 321 -13.30 6.58 -10.47
CA LYS A 321 -13.40 8.02 -10.20
C LYS A 321 -14.57 8.36 -9.29
N LYS A 322 -15.74 7.75 -9.55
CA LYS A 322 -16.94 8.00 -8.75
C LYS A 322 -16.81 7.48 -7.32
N CYS A 323 -16.19 6.32 -7.15
CA CYS A 323 -15.87 5.75 -5.86
C CYS A 323 -14.93 6.65 -5.04
N ILE A 324 -13.96 7.29 -5.70
CA ILE A 324 -13.09 8.31 -5.06
C ILE A 324 -13.90 9.52 -4.62
N GLU A 325 -14.79 10.05 -5.47
CA GLU A 325 -15.68 11.18 -5.12
C GLU A 325 -16.64 10.87 -3.96
N LEU A 326 -17.08 9.61 -3.84
CA LEU A 326 -17.94 9.15 -2.76
C LEU A 326 -17.17 8.79 -1.47
N GLU A 327 -15.85 9.04 -1.43
CA GLU A 327 -14.94 8.73 -0.33
C GLU A 327 -14.78 7.22 -0.04
N TYR A 328 -15.10 6.37 -1.02
CA TYR A 328 -14.98 4.91 -0.95
C TYR A 328 -14.16 4.36 -2.13
N PRO A 329 -12.86 4.66 -2.26
CA PRO A 329 -12.08 4.19 -3.38
C PRO A 329 -11.92 2.68 -3.35
N LEU A 330 -11.72 2.15 -4.55
CA LEU A 330 -11.63 0.73 -4.78
C LEU A 330 -10.21 0.23 -4.56
N LEU A 331 -10.04 -0.76 -3.68
CA LEU A 331 -8.80 -1.49 -3.56
C LEU A 331 -8.77 -2.62 -4.60
N ALA A 332 -7.86 -2.53 -5.58
CA ALA A 332 -7.72 -3.55 -6.61
C ALA A 332 -6.97 -4.78 -6.07
N GLU A 333 -7.67 -5.91 -6.02
CA GLU A 333 -7.14 -7.21 -5.63
C GLU A 333 -7.30 -8.22 -6.76
N TYR A 334 -6.32 -9.10 -6.88
CA TYR A 334 -6.37 -10.23 -7.79
C TYR A 334 -6.20 -11.53 -7.01
N ASP A 335 -7.21 -12.39 -7.10
CA ASP A 335 -7.18 -13.73 -6.51
C ASP A 335 -6.54 -14.72 -7.48
N PHE A 336 -5.21 -14.69 -7.53
CA PHE A 336 -4.44 -15.53 -8.46
C PHE A 336 -4.44 -17.01 -8.08
N ARG A 337 -4.75 -17.35 -6.82
CA ARG A 337 -4.77 -18.74 -6.32
C ARG A 337 -6.03 -19.49 -6.78
N ASN A 338 -7.19 -18.82 -6.72
CA ASN A 338 -8.47 -19.42 -7.12
C ASN A 338 -8.81 -19.22 -8.61
N ASP A 339 -7.94 -18.57 -9.38
CA ASP A 339 -8.15 -18.37 -10.81
C ASP A 339 -7.75 -19.60 -11.61
N GLU A 340 -8.72 -20.45 -11.93
CA GLU A 340 -8.55 -21.62 -12.81
C GLU A 340 -8.70 -21.27 -14.30
N PHE A 341 -9.27 -20.10 -14.61
CA PHE A 341 -9.53 -19.69 -15.99
C PHE A 341 -8.23 -19.33 -16.71
N ASN A 342 -7.35 -18.62 -16.02
CA ASN A 342 -6.05 -18.23 -16.58
C ASN A 342 -5.00 -19.33 -16.34
N PRO A 343 -4.34 -19.86 -17.39
CA PRO A 343 -3.35 -20.92 -17.24
C PRO A 343 -2.11 -20.44 -16.50
N ASN A 344 -1.54 -21.32 -15.66
CA ASN A 344 -0.34 -21.02 -14.89
C ASN A 344 0.92 -21.09 -15.76
N LEU A 345 1.83 -20.15 -15.54
CA LEU A 345 3.11 -20.03 -16.26
C LEU A 345 4.10 -21.18 -15.94
N LYS A 346 3.88 -21.86 -14.80
CA LYS A 346 4.69 -22.98 -14.28
C LYS A 346 6.17 -22.59 -14.15
N ILE A 347 6.42 -21.43 -13.58
CA ILE A 347 7.76 -20.94 -13.27
C ILE A 347 7.97 -20.89 -11.77
N ASP A 348 9.17 -21.26 -11.35
CA ASP A 348 9.60 -21.22 -9.96
C ASP A 348 10.88 -20.39 -9.85
N LEU A 349 11.12 -19.84 -8.67
CA LEU A 349 12.43 -19.28 -8.34
C LEU A 349 13.45 -20.40 -8.19
N LYS A 350 14.67 -20.16 -8.67
CA LYS A 350 15.76 -21.12 -8.46
C LYS A 350 16.14 -21.17 -6.98
N PRO A 351 16.51 -22.34 -6.44
CA PRO A 351 16.88 -22.48 -5.03
C PRO A 351 18.14 -21.68 -4.64
N THR A 352 18.97 -21.32 -5.63
CA THR A 352 20.14 -20.44 -5.42
C THR A 352 19.78 -18.98 -5.17
N THR A 353 18.52 -18.60 -5.34
CA THR A 353 18.06 -17.22 -5.26
C THR A 353 17.53 -16.93 -3.85
N GLY A 354 18.33 -16.26 -3.04
CA GLY A 354 17.90 -15.68 -1.75
C GLY A 354 17.47 -14.23 -1.91
N LEU A 355 16.39 -13.85 -1.23
CA LEU A 355 15.92 -12.47 -1.14
C LEU A 355 16.60 -11.76 0.04
N ARG A 356 16.75 -10.43 -0.09
CA ARG A 356 17.20 -9.60 1.03
C ARG A 356 16.01 -9.25 1.93
N PRO A 357 16.19 -9.02 3.24
CA PRO A 357 15.08 -8.78 4.16
C PRO A 357 14.12 -7.65 3.74
N TYR A 358 14.65 -6.55 3.17
CA TYR A 358 13.82 -5.44 2.67
C TYR A 358 13.00 -5.80 1.43
N GLN A 359 13.48 -6.72 0.59
CA GLN A 359 12.77 -7.21 -0.58
C GLN A 359 11.60 -8.10 -0.13
N GLU A 360 11.84 -9.00 0.82
CA GLU A 360 10.81 -9.84 1.42
C GLU A 360 9.73 -8.99 2.10
N LYS A 361 10.12 -7.99 2.88
CA LYS A 361 9.19 -7.05 3.51
C LYS A 361 8.31 -6.33 2.48
N SER A 362 8.88 -5.95 1.33
CA SER A 362 8.12 -5.31 0.26
C SER A 362 7.10 -6.26 -0.40
N LEU A 363 7.48 -7.52 -0.64
CA LEU A 363 6.61 -8.54 -1.24
C LEU A 363 5.52 -9.01 -0.28
N ARG A 364 5.82 -9.13 1.01
CA ARG A 364 4.84 -9.42 2.06
C ARG A 364 3.72 -8.39 2.09
N LYS A 365 4.05 -7.11 1.89
CA LYS A 365 3.03 -6.05 1.75
C LYS A 365 2.22 -6.16 0.44
N MET A 366 2.76 -6.74 -0.63
CA MET A 366 2.03 -6.94 -1.88
C MET A 366 1.07 -8.15 -1.82
N PHE A 367 1.51 -9.24 -1.19
CA PHE A 367 0.77 -10.49 -1.04
C PHE A 367 0.17 -10.59 0.37
N GLY A 368 -1.00 -9.94 0.57
CA GLY A 368 -1.77 -10.05 1.80
C GLY A 368 -3.02 -10.91 1.60
N ASN A 369 -3.42 -11.68 2.63
CA ASN A 369 -4.68 -12.44 2.67
C ASN A 369 -4.90 -13.36 1.46
N SER A 370 -3.84 -14.06 1.01
CA SER A 370 -3.85 -14.96 -0.14
C SER A 370 -4.17 -14.33 -1.51
N ARG A 371 -4.29 -13.00 -1.59
CA ARG A 371 -4.53 -12.24 -2.83
C ARG A 371 -3.35 -11.33 -3.17
N ALA A 372 -3.19 -11.01 -4.44
CA ALA A 372 -2.22 -10.01 -4.88
C ALA A 372 -2.89 -8.63 -4.90
N ARG A 373 -2.28 -7.64 -4.25
CA ARG A 373 -2.74 -6.25 -4.28
C ARG A 373 -2.02 -5.47 -5.37
N SER A 374 -2.75 -4.62 -6.08
CA SER A 374 -2.13 -3.62 -6.95
C SER A 374 -1.48 -2.53 -6.10
N GLY A 375 -0.26 -2.10 -6.45
CA GLY A 375 0.47 -1.09 -5.70
C GLY A 375 1.81 -0.73 -6.32
N ILE A 376 2.49 0.24 -5.69
CA ILE A 376 3.79 0.75 -6.13
C ILE A 376 4.84 0.39 -5.09
N ILE A 377 5.92 -0.26 -5.53
CA ILE A 377 7.08 -0.57 -4.69
C ILE A 377 8.24 0.35 -5.09
N VAL A 378 8.68 1.21 -4.17
CA VAL A 378 9.78 2.16 -4.39
C VAL A 378 11.08 1.59 -3.82
N LEU A 379 12.07 1.37 -4.68
CA LEU A 379 13.41 0.87 -4.30
C LEU A 379 14.50 1.72 -4.98
N PRO A 380 15.62 2.02 -4.28
CA PRO A 380 16.73 2.77 -4.87
C PRO A 380 17.45 1.96 -5.97
N CYS A 381 18.22 2.64 -6.81
CA CYS A 381 19.02 1.98 -7.85
C CYS A 381 20.02 1.00 -7.22
N GLY A 382 20.16 -0.20 -7.80
CA GLY A 382 21.01 -1.26 -7.24
C GLY A 382 20.40 -2.10 -6.10
N ALA A 383 19.21 -1.77 -5.58
CA ALA A 383 18.56 -2.54 -4.52
C ALA A 383 17.90 -3.86 -4.97
N GLY A 384 18.02 -4.23 -6.25
CA GLY A 384 17.41 -5.46 -6.79
C GLY A 384 15.93 -5.31 -7.17
N LYS A 385 15.56 -4.17 -7.77
CA LYS A 385 14.21 -3.93 -8.34
C LYS A 385 13.72 -5.07 -9.22
N THR A 386 14.60 -5.56 -10.10
CA THR A 386 14.27 -6.61 -11.05
C THR A 386 13.98 -7.94 -10.36
N LEU A 387 14.75 -8.29 -9.32
CA LEU A 387 14.53 -9.51 -8.54
C LEU A 387 13.17 -9.50 -7.84
N VAL A 388 12.76 -8.37 -7.26
CA VAL A 388 11.43 -8.22 -6.66
C VAL A 388 10.33 -8.45 -7.70
N GLY A 389 10.48 -7.91 -8.92
CA GLY A 389 9.53 -8.14 -10.02
C GLY A 389 9.48 -9.60 -10.49
N VAL A 390 10.64 -10.27 -10.64
CA VAL A 390 10.70 -11.69 -11.01
C VAL A 390 10.07 -12.57 -9.92
N THR A 391 10.28 -12.21 -8.64
CA THR A 391 9.67 -12.90 -7.50
C THR A 391 8.15 -12.71 -7.48
N ALA A 392 7.67 -11.49 -7.75
CA ALA A 392 6.23 -11.25 -7.85
C ALA A 392 5.59 -12.04 -9.00
N ALA A 393 6.24 -12.09 -10.17
CA ALA A 393 5.77 -12.85 -11.32
C ALA A 393 5.75 -14.36 -11.08
N THR A 394 6.78 -14.92 -10.44
CA THR A 394 6.84 -16.34 -10.05
C THR A 394 5.81 -16.68 -8.98
N THR A 395 5.58 -15.80 -8.02
CA THR A 395 4.58 -16.01 -6.95
C THR A 395 3.15 -15.99 -7.50
N ILE A 396 2.82 -15.03 -8.38
CA ILE A 396 1.50 -14.95 -9.03
C ILE A 396 1.32 -16.11 -10.02
N ASN A 397 2.40 -16.51 -10.70
CA ASN A 397 2.45 -17.63 -11.64
C ASN A 397 1.42 -17.56 -12.79
N LYS A 398 1.08 -16.35 -13.24
CA LYS A 398 0.21 -16.08 -14.39
C LYS A 398 0.98 -15.36 -15.50
N ARG A 399 0.31 -15.06 -16.62
CA ARG A 399 0.86 -14.23 -17.69
C ARG A 399 1.32 -12.88 -17.12
N CYS A 400 2.52 -12.47 -17.48
CA CYS A 400 3.15 -11.26 -16.94
C CYS A 400 3.56 -10.33 -18.08
N LEU A 401 3.18 -9.05 -17.98
CA LEU A 401 3.63 -8.00 -18.88
C LEU A 401 4.59 -7.08 -18.13
N VAL A 402 5.81 -6.95 -18.65
CA VAL A 402 6.84 -6.05 -18.14
C VAL A 402 7.03 -4.90 -19.13
N LEU A 403 6.78 -3.67 -18.65
CA LEU A 403 6.97 -2.45 -19.42
C LEU A 403 8.26 -1.75 -19.01
N ALA A 404 9.15 -1.58 -19.98
CA ALA A 404 10.46 -0.96 -19.80
C ALA A 404 10.57 0.36 -20.57
N THR A 405 11.53 1.19 -20.19
CA THR A 405 11.79 2.49 -20.83
C THR A 405 12.62 2.39 -22.11
N SER A 406 13.53 1.42 -22.21
CA SER A 406 14.46 1.28 -23.32
C SER A 406 14.67 -0.19 -23.72
N ASN A 407 15.18 -0.43 -24.94
CA ASN A 407 15.51 -1.77 -25.43
C ASN A 407 16.58 -2.45 -24.57
N VAL A 408 17.52 -1.67 -24.01
CA VAL A 408 18.54 -2.20 -23.09
C VAL A 408 17.88 -2.74 -21.82
N SER A 409 16.91 -2.01 -21.25
CA SER A 409 16.15 -2.47 -20.09
C SER A 409 15.34 -3.74 -20.40
N VAL A 410 14.79 -3.88 -21.61
CA VAL A 410 14.09 -5.11 -22.03
C VAL A 410 15.03 -6.32 -21.98
N GLU A 411 16.24 -6.19 -22.49
CA GLU A 411 17.21 -7.29 -22.49
C GLU A 411 17.74 -7.60 -21.07
N GLN A 412 17.88 -6.57 -20.23
CA GLN A 412 18.18 -6.75 -18.82
C GLN A 412 17.08 -7.55 -18.11
N TRP A 413 15.80 -7.19 -18.30
CA TRP A 413 14.69 -7.94 -17.73
C TRP A 413 14.69 -9.39 -18.20
N ARG A 414 14.85 -9.64 -19.51
CA ARG A 414 14.95 -11.00 -20.06
C ARG A 414 16.06 -11.81 -19.38
N SER A 415 17.26 -11.25 -19.28
CA SER A 415 18.41 -11.92 -18.66
C SER A 415 18.16 -12.24 -17.19
N GLN A 416 17.46 -11.35 -16.47
CA GLN A 416 17.14 -11.51 -15.05
C GLN A 416 16.01 -12.52 -14.82
N PHE A 417 15.02 -12.61 -15.69
CA PHE A 417 14.05 -13.71 -15.65
C PHE A 417 14.75 -15.06 -15.82
N ARG A 418 15.65 -15.18 -16.80
CA ARG A 418 16.37 -16.44 -17.09
C ARG A 418 17.32 -16.87 -15.97
N LEU A 419 18.01 -15.93 -15.34
CA LEU A 419 19.01 -16.29 -14.33
C LEU A 419 18.35 -16.60 -12.97
N TRP A 420 17.25 -15.93 -12.57
CA TRP A 420 16.64 -16.11 -11.24
C TRP A 420 15.44 -17.07 -11.21
N SER A 421 14.79 -17.33 -12.35
CA SER A 421 13.65 -18.26 -12.44
C SER A 421 13.93 -19.45 -13.37
N THR A 422 13.09 -20.49 -13.29
CA THR A 422 13.16 -21.70 -14.13
C THR A 422 12.51 -21.54 -15.52
N ILE A 423 12.16 -20.29 -15.88
CA ILE A 423 11.52 -19.96 -17.16
C ILE A 423 12.37 -20.39 -18.38
N GLN A 424 11.68 -20.89 -19.41
CA GLN A 424 12.31 -21.29 -20.65
C GLN A 424 12.38 -20.14 -21.66
N ASP A 425 13.38 -20.15 -22.53
CA ASP A 425 13.61 -19.07 -23.51
C ASP A 425 12.42 -18.86 -24.47
N HIS A 426 11.62 -19.90 -24.74
CA HIS A 426 10.42 -19.80 -25.59
C HIS A 426 9.20 -19.19 -24.88
N GLN A 427 9.22 -19.11 -23.54
CA GLN A 427 8.15 -18.50 -22.74
C GLN A 427 8.39 -17.01 -22.50
N ILE A 428 9.57 -16.48 -22.85
CA ILE A 428 9.88 -15.05 -22.79
C ILE A 428 9.76 -14.47 -24.19
N ILE A 429 8.92 -13.45 -24.33
CA ILE A 429 8.70 -12.77 -25.60
C ILE A 429 9.06 -11.31 -25.46
N ARG A 430 9.94 -10.83 -26.33
CA ARG A 430 10.25 -9.41 -26.44
C ARG A 430 9.46 -8.77 -27.57
N PHE A 431 8.80 -7.67 -27.25
CA PHE A 431 8.16 -6.80 -28.23
C PHE A 431 8.80 -5.42 -28.19
N THR A 432 9.81 -5.23 -29.04
CA THR A 432 10.41 -3.92 -29.27
C THR A 432 10.30 -3.53 -30.73
N ARG A 433 10.68 -2.29 -31.06
CA ARG A 433 10.73 -1.85 -32.46
C ARG A 433 11.74 -2.64 -33.30
N GLU A 434 12.88 -2.97 -32.70
CA GLU A 434 14.07 -3.54 -33.37
C GLU A 434 14.14 -5.07 -33.26
N THR A 435 13.86 -5.63 -32.09
CA THR A 435 13.83 -7.07 -31.83
C THR A 435 12.40 -7.52 -31.57
N ARG A 436 11.96 -8.51 -32.33
CA ARG A 436 10.61 -9.07 -32.26
C ARG A 436 10.72 -10.59 -32.23
N ASP A 437 10.43 -11.16 -31.07
CA ASP A 437 10.31 -12.60 -30.95
C ASP A 437 8.94 -13.02 -31.54
N GLN A 438 8.83 -14.23 -32.09
CA GLN A 438 7.58 -14.69 -32.69
C GLN A 438 6.51 -14.87 -31.61
N VAL A 439 5.30 -14.41 -31.90
CA VAL A 439 4.14 -14.66 -31.04
C VAL A 439 3.88 -16.17 -31.03
N PRO A 440 3.64 -16.80 -29.87
CA PRO A 440 3.48 -18.24 -29.81
C PRO A 440 2.17 -18.59 -30.49
N THR A 441 2.20 -19.60 -31.36
CA THR A 441 1.01 -20.07 -32.09
C THR A 441 0.01 -20.77 -31.16
N LYS A 442 0.46 -21.18 -29.96
CA LYS A 442 -0.36 -21.78 -28.91
C LYS A 442 -0.66 -20.75 -27.82
N PRO A 443 -1.82 -20.81 -27.16
CA PRO A 443 -2.20 -19.92 -26.06
C PRO A 443 -1.44 -20.23 -24.76
N ASP A 444 -0.17 -20.60 -24.86
CA ASP A 444 0.67 -20.89 -23.71
C ASP A 444 0.88 -19.60 -22.90
N PRO A 445 0.90 -19.68 -21.56
CA PRO A 445 1.20 -18.53 -20.73
C PRO A 445 2.66 -18.11 -20.94
N VAL A 446 2.88 -16.81 -21.08
CA VAL A 446 4.20 -16.22 -21.38
C VAL A 446 4.48 -14.99 -20.53
N VAL A 447 5.77 -14.66 -20.42
CA VAL A 447 6.25 -13.38 -19.92
C VAL A 447 6.56 -12.51 -21.13
N CYS A 448 5.79 -11.45 -21.28
CA CYS A 448 5.93 -10.47 -22.32
C CYS A 448 6.73 -9.26 -21.79
N ILE A 449 7.78 -8.86 -22.50
CA ILE A 449 8.61 -7.70 -22.14
C ILE A 449 8.58 -6.72 -23.31
N SER A 450 8.08 -5.51 -23.06
CA SER A 450 7.84 -4.48 -24.07
C SER A 450 8.28 -3.10 -23.59
N THR A 451 8.23 -2.10 -24.46
CA THR A 451 8.49 -0.70 -24.10
C THR A 451 7.21 0.12 -24.06
N TYR A 452 7.17 1.14 -23.20
CA TYR A 452 6.04 2.10 -23.15
C TYR A 452 5.76 2.72 -24.53
N SER A 453 6.82 3.08 -25.26
CA SER A 453 6.74 3.66 -26.60
C SER A 453 6.16 2.73 -27.67
N MET A 454 6.18 1.41 -27.46
CA MET A 454 5.59 0.43 -28.37
C MET A 454 4.08 0.27 -28.10
N VAL A 455 3.71 0.19 -26.82
CA VAL A 455 2.33 0.00 -26.36
C VAL A 455 1.49 1.26 -26.58
N ALA A 456 2.01 2.43 -26.24
CA ALA A 456 1.28 3.70 -26.35
C ALA A 456 1.21 4.29 -27.78
N TYR A 457 1.89 3.68 -28.75
CA TYR A 457 1.94 4.22 -30.11
C TYR A 457 0.58 4.09 -30.82
N THR A 458 -0.06 5.22 -31.13
CA THR A 458 -1.39 5.25 -31.77
C THR A 458 -1.35 5.31 -33.30
N GLY A 459 -0.17 5.44 -33.91
CA GLY A 459 0.00 5.49 -35.37
C GLY A 459 -0.12 4.11 -36.05
N LYS A 460 0.00 4.11 -37.38
CA LYS A 460 -0.09 2.87 -38.18
C LYS A 460 1.08 1.93 -37.86
N ARG A 461 0.75 0.80 -37.25
CA ARG A 461 1.73 -0.26 -36.93
C ARG A 461 1.96 -1.14 -38.16
N THR A 462 3.15 -1.73 -38.24
CA THR A 462 3.39 -2.84 -39.18
C THR A 462 2.50 -4.02 -38.79
N TYR A 463 2.04 -4.83 -39.76
CA TYR A 463 1.14 -5.98 -39.52
C TYR A 463 1.58 -6.85 -38.32
N ILE A 464 2.85 -7.24 -38.25
CA ILE A 464 3.41 -8.06 -37.15
C ILE A 464 3.33 -7.35 -35.79
N ALA A 465 3.54 -6.03 -35.76
CA ALA A 465 3.42 -5.26 -34.52
C ALA A 465 1.95 -5.13 -34.09
N GLU A 466 1.02 -5.10 -35.03
CA GLU A 466 -0.40 -5.08 -34.72
C GLU A 466 -0.89 -6.45 -34.23
N GLU A 467 -0.41 -7.54 -34.83
CA GLU A 467 -0.65 -8.91 -34.35
C GLU A 467 -0.13 -9.11 -32.93
N ALA A 468 1.10 -8.66 -32.63
CA ALA A 468 1.65 -8.69 -31.29
C ALA A 468 0.82 -7.85 -30.29
N MET A 469 0.33 -6.67 -30.70
CA MET A 469 -0.53 -5.83 -29.86
C MET A 469 -1.95 -6.40 -29.66
N ARG A 470 -2.42 -7.29 -30.53
CA ARG A 470 -3.68 -8.04 -30.32
C ARG A 470 -3.49 -9.23 -29.39
N TYR A 471 -2.26 -9.73 -29.28
CA TYR A 471 -1.91 -10.83 -28.40
C TYR A 471 -1.71 -10.39 -26.95
N ILE A 472 -1.11 -9.21 -26.74
CA ILE A 472 -1.06 -8.50 -25.44
C ILE A 472 -2.48 -8.05 -25.09
#